data_AF-A0A1F6GFK3-F1
#
_entry.id   AF-A0A1F6GFK3-F1
#
_cell.length_a   1.000
_cell.length_b   1.000
_cell.length_c   1.000
_cell.angle_alpha   90.00
_cell.angle_beta   90.00
_cell.angle_gamma   90.00
#
_symmetry.space_group_name_H-M   'P 1'
#
loop_
_entity.id
_entity.type
_entity.pdbx_description
1 polymer ?
#
loop_
_entity_poly.entity_id
_entity_poly.type
_entity_poly.pdbx_seq_one_letter_code
_entity_poly.pdbx_strand_id
1 'polypeptide(L)'
;MPQGRAGSMKQTWVVWGLWLVLGWVQVAWAADPYMDHGDSTVTDVSTGLMWQQTEGGAMTWGSALAYCEGLTLAGYTDWRLPNRNEAESLIDFTRATAPTINITYFPNAVSSPYWTSTSLKTSAVNAWRANFTSGTIDAFGKTNSFYVRCVR
;
A
#
# COMPACT_ATOMS: atom_id res chain seq x y z
N MET A 1 -43.48 -49.95 -6.41
CA MET A 1 -44.09 -48.62 -6.19
C MET A 1 -44.91 -48.69 -4.91
N PRO A 2 -45.02 -47.63 -4.07
CA PRO A 2 -44.20 -46.42 -3.94
C PRO A 2 -43.68 -46.22 -2.47
N GLN A 3 -42.45 -45.74 -2.27
CA GLN A 3 -42.03 -44.34 -2.01
C GLN A 3 -42.46 -43.73 -0.66
N GLY A 4 -41.44 -43.32 0.12
CA GLY A 4 -41.55 -42.27 1.14
C GLY A 4 -40.44 -42.37 2.17
N ARG A 5 -39.67 -41.34 2.54
CA ARG A 5 -39.31 -40.02 1.99
C ARG A 5 -38.12 -39.58 2.86
N ALA A 6 -37.17 -38.87 2.26
CA ALA A 6 -35.99 -38.31 2.91
C ALA A 6 -36.32 -37.37 4.09
N GLY A 7 -35.38 -37.23 5.03
CA GLY A 7 -35.41 -36.16 6.03
C GLY A 7 -34.22 -36.12 7.00
N SER A 8 -33.36 -35.13 6.80
CA SER A 8 -32.54 -34.44 7.82
C SER A 8 -31.26 -35.13 8.34
N MET A 9 -30.13 -34.76 7.74
CA MET A 9 -28.82 -34.79 8.39
C MET A 9 -28.75 -33.64 9.42
N LYS A 10 -28.57 -33.97 10.69
CA LYS A 10 -28.07 -33.07 11.73
C LYS A 10 -26.75 -33.63 12.23
N GLN A 11 -25.63 -33.07 11.77
CA GLN A 11 -24.33 -33.36 12.38
C GLN A 11 -24.14 -32.42 13.57
N THR A 12 -24.31 -32.97 14.77
CA THR A 12 -23.86 -32.38 16.03
C THR A 12 -22.47 -32.94 16.34
N TRP A 13 -21.46 -32.07 16.37
CA TRP A 13 -20.13 -32.44 16.85
C TRP A 13 -20.06 -32.18 18.35
N VAL A 14 -19.79 -33.23 19.13
CA VAL A 14 -19.49 -33.14 20.56
C VAL A 14 -18.06 -33.62 20.79
N VAL A 15 -17.19 -32.63 21.07
CA VAL A 15 -16.08 -32.62 22.06
C VAL A 15 -14.90 -33.57 21.69
N TRP A 16 -13.63 -33.28 21.96
CA TRP A 16 -12.95 -33.29 23.27
C TRP A 16 -11.57 -32.60 23.18
N GLY A 17 -11.21 -31.86 24.24
CA GLY A 17 -9.94 -31.15 24.36
C GLY A 17 -8.83 -31.92 25.10
N LEU A 18 -7.58 -31.61 24.70
CA LEU A 18 -6.25 -31.59 25.38
C LEU A 18 -5.75 -32.88 26.10
N TRP A 19 -4.47 -33.32 26.03
CA TRP A 19 -3.19 -32.58 26.24
C TRP A 19 -1.91 -33.25 25.64
N LEU A 20 -0.98 -32.39 25.14
CA LEU A 20 0.51 -32.35 25.13
C LEU A 20 1.44 -33.47 24.58
N VAL A 21 2.20 -33.11 23.54
CA VAL A 21 3.67 -33.32 23.46
C VAL A 21 4.34 -31.99 23.09
N LEU A 22 5.53 -31.78 23.65
CA LEU A 22 6.36 -30.59 23.72
C LEU A 22 6.63 -29.89 22.38
N GLY A 23 6.49 -28.56 22.38
CA GLY A 23 6.91 -27.69 21.28
C GLY A 23 5.75 -26.99 20.59
N TRP A 24 5.14 -26.03 21.28
CA TRP A 24 4.34 -25.01 20.62
C TRP A 24 5.29 -24.17 19.76
N VAL A 25 5.52 -24.57 18.51
CA VAL A 25 5.84 -23.56 17.52
C VAL A 25 4.55 -22.80 17.31
N GLN A 26 4.38 -21.69 18.03
CA GLN A 26 3.51 -20.65 17.52
C GLN A 26 4.13 -20.25 16.18
N VAL A 27 3.59 -20.77 15.09
CA VAL A 27 3.76 -20.11 13.80
C VAL A 27 2.94 -18.84 13.96
N ALA A 28 3.57 -17.78 14.47
CA ALA A 28 3.07 -16.45 14.30
C ALA A 28 3.10 -16.21 12.79
N TRP A 29 1.96 -16.38 12.15
CA TRP A 29 1.75 -15.83 10.82
C TRP A 29 1.97 -14.33 11.01
N ALA A 30 3.07 -13.78 10.49
CA ALA A 30 3.19 -12.35 10.39
C ALA A 30 1.99 -11.89 9.56
N ALA A 31 1.17 -10.99 10.12
CA ALA A 31 0.12 -10.37 9.33
C ALA A 31 0.78 -9.73 8.11
N ASP A 32 0.16 -9.88 6.93
CA ASP A 32 0.66 -9.25 5.72
C ASP A 32 0.81 -7.73 5.97
N PRO A 33 1.96 -7.11 5.60
CA PRO A 33 2.21 -5.70 5.88
C PRO A 33 1.25 -4.78 5.13
N TYR A 34 0.61 -5.31 4.09
CA TYR A 34 -0.34 -4.62 3.25
C TYR A 34 -1.60 -5.45 3.04
N MET A 35 -2.73 -4.78 2.87
CA MET A 35 -4.02 -5.36 2.51
C MET A 35 -4.47 -4.79 1.17
N ASP A 36 -4.55 -5.63 0.14
CA ASP A 36 -5.14 -5.28 -1.15
C ASP A 36 -6.67 -5.39 -1.08
N HIS A 37 -7.38 -4.33 -1.48
CA HIS A 37 -8.84 -4.28 -1.47
C HIS A 37 -9.48 -4.77 -2.77
N GLY A 38 -8.68 -5.01 -3.82
CA GLY A 38 -9.17 -5.42 -5.15
C GLY A 38 -9.92 -4.32 -5.92
N ASP A 39 -9.85 -3.07 -5.44
CA ASP A 39 -10.50 -1.89 -6.00
C ASP A 39 -9.50 -0.81 -6.44
N SER A 40 -8.26 -1.23 -6.73
CA SER A 40 -7.09 -0.38 -7.01
C SER A 40 -6.60 0.44 -5.81
N THR A 41 -6.90 0.01 -4.58
CA THR A 41 -6.32 0.56 -3.35
C THR A 41 -5.65 -0.51 -2.50
N VAL A 42 -4.64 -0.09 -1.73
CA VAL A 42 -3.89 -0.94 -0.80
C VAL A 42 -3.75 -0.22 0.52
N THR A 43 -4.08 -0.87 1.63
CA THR A 43 -3.84 -0.33 2.97
C THR A 43 -2.51 -0.84 3.52
N ASP A 44 -1.66 0.06 3.98
CA ASP A 44 -0.51 -0.26 4.84
C ASP A 44 -1.03 -0.49 6.27
N VAL A 45 -0.93 -1.74 6.74
CA VAL A 45 -1.50 -2.16 8.03
C VAL A 45 -0.78 -1.49 9.21
N SER A 46 0.48 -1.10 9.03
CA SER A 46 1.30 -0.51 10.09
C SER A 46 0.98 0.97 10.34
N THR A 47 0.68 1.71 9.27
CA THR A 47 0.38 3.15 9.32
C THR A 47 -1.12 3.45 9.30
N GLY A 48 -1.94 2.50 8.84
CA GLY A 48 -3.37 2.70 8.58
C GLY A 48 -3.67 3.52 7.32
N LEU A 49 -2.64 3.93 6.58
CA LEU A 49 -2.78 4.72 5.37
C LEU A 49 -3.26 3.85 4.20
N MET A 50 -4.17 4.40 3.40
CA MET A 50 -4.64 3.75 2.18
C MET A 50 -4.02 4.43 0.97
N TRP A 51 -3.43 3.62 0.11
CA TRP A 51 -2.64 4.04 -1.03
C TRP A 51 -3.34 3.70 -2.32
N GLN A 52 -3.22 4.58 -3.29
CA GLN A 52 -3.51 4.25 -4.68
C GLN A 52 -2.59 3.11 -5.12
N GLN A 53 -3.11 2.03 -5.69
CA GLN A 53 -2.32 0.86 -6.11
C GLN A 53 -1.65 1.07 -7.48
N THR A 54 -2.35 1.70 -8.41
CA THR A 54 -1.82 2.06 -9.74
C THR A 54 -1.53 3.56 -9.78
N GLU A 55 -0.28 3.91 -10.00
CA GLU A 55 0.20 5.30 -9.96
C GLU A 55 -0.43 6.22 -11.03
N GLY A 56 -0.43 7.53 -10.75
CA GLY A 56 -1.01 8.57 -11.62
C GLY A 56 -0.13 9.02 -12.78
N GLY A 57 1.07 8.45 -12.93
CA GLY A 57 2.05 8.85 -13.94
C GLY A 57 2.93 10.04 -13.53
N ALA A 58 3.84 10.43 -14.44
CA ALA A 58 4.81 11.48 -14.18
C ALA A 58 4.26 12.89 -14.48
N MET A 59 4.37 13.80 -13.52
CA MET A 59 3.89 15.18 -13.65
C MET A 59 4.66 16.16 -12.76
N THR A 60 4.46 17.47 -12.97
CA THR A 60 5.07 18.50 -12.13
C THR A 60 4.51 18.46 -10.71
N TRP A 61 5.24 19.01 -9.73
CA TRP A 61 4.81 18.97 -8.33
C TRP A 61 3.45 19.63 -8.10
N GLY A 62 3.19 20.76 -8.77
CA GLY A 62 1.88 21.43 -8.69
C GLY A 62 0.76 20.59 -9.31
N SER A 63 1.02 19.94 -10.44
CA SER A 63 0.08 19.00 -11.05
C SER A 63 -0.15 17.77 -10.17
N ALA A 64 0.86 17.29 -9.46
CA ALA A 64 0.77 16.14 -8.56
C ALA A 64 -0.17 16.41 -7.36
N LEU A 65 -0.08 17.60 -6.78
CA LEU A 65 -1.01 18.05 -5.75
C LEU A 65 -2.45 18.07 -6.28
N ALA A 66 -2.67 18.76 -7.40
CA ALA A 66 -3.99 18.88 -8.00
C ALA A 66 -4.57 17.53 -8.44
N TYR A 67 -3.72 16.62 -8.95
CA TYR A 67 -4.10 15.28 -9.32
C TYR A 67 -4.64 14.49 -8.12
N CYS A 68 -3.91 14.47 -7.01
CA CYS A 68 -4.34 13.72 -5.85
C CYS A 68 -5.57 14.36 -5.19
N GLU A 69 -5.63 15.69 -5.06
CA GLU A 69 -6.79 16.40 -4.50
C GLU A 69 -8.06 16.23 -5.36
N GLY A 70 -7.90 16.03 -6.67
CA GLY A 70 -8.99 15.77 -7.61
C GLY A 70 -9.32 14.28 -7.82
N LEU A 71 -8.57 13.36 -7.21
CA LEU A 71 -8.73 11.93 -7.43
C LEU A 71 -10.00 11.42 -6.76
N THR A 72 -10.86 10.75 -7.54
CA THR A 72 -11.94 9.90 -7.02
C THR A 72 -11.60 8.46 -7.30
N LEU A 73 -11.38 7.67 -6.25
CA LEU A 73 -10.97 6.26 -6.36
C LEU A 73 -11.58 5.45 -5.22
N ALA A 74 -12.10 4.26 -5.54
CA ALA A 74 -12.76 3.37 -4.58
C ALA A 74 -13.89 4.03 -3.76
N GLY A 75 -14.58 5.02 -4.35
CA GLY A 75 -15.63 5.78 -3.67
C GLY A 75 -15.13 6.87 -2.72
N TYR A 76 -13.82 7.10 -2.63
CA TYR A 76 -13.20 8.12 -1.80
C TYR A 76 -12.73 9.32 -2.62
N THR A 77 -12.81 10.52 -2.03
CA THR A 77 -12.48 11.82 -2.65
C THR A 77 -11.54 12.67 -1.80
N ASP A 78 -11.04 12.12 -0.69
CA ASP A 78 -10.14 12.73 0.29
C ASP A 78 -8.67 12.32 0.05
N TRP A 79 -8.34 11.98 -1.20
CA TRP A 79 -6.99 11.65 -1.61
C TRP A 79 -6.09 12.88 -1.59
N ARG A 80 -4.82 12.66 -1.25
CA ARG A 80 -3.79 13.70 -1.19
C ARG A 80 -2.44 13.16 -1.60
N LEU A 81 -1.53 14.06 -1.94
CA LEU A 81 -0.14 13.71 -2.16
C LEU A 81 0.53 13.39 -0.80
N PRO A 82 1.22 12.25 -0.63
CA PRO A 82 1.81 11.87 0.64
C PRO A 82 2.86 12.86 1.09
N ASN A 83 3.01 13.05 2.39
CA ASN A 83 4.13 13.82 2.92
C ASN A 83 5.44 13.01 2.84
N ARG A 84 6.57 13.67 3.14
CA ARG A 84 7.91 13.07 3.06
C ARG A 84 8.01 11.74 3.83
N ASN A 85 7.49 11.70 5.05
CA ASN A 85 7.64 10.55 5.95
C ASN A 85 6.73 9.39 5.55
N GLU A 86 5.53 9.69 5.05
CA GLU A 86 4.62 8.67 4.52
C GLU A 86 5.19 8.03 3.25
N ALA A 87 5.75 8.83 2.34
CA ALA A 87 6.38 8.28 1.14
C ALA A 87 7.64 7.45 1.48
N GLU A 88 8.38 7.87 2.52
CA GLU A 88 9.54 7.13 3.05
C GLU A 88 9.14 5.77 3.62
N SER A 89 7.94 5.62 4.22
CA SER A 89 7.47 4.34 4.76
C SER A 89 7.18 3.28 3.69
N LEU A 90 6.98 3.68 2.43
CA LEU A 90 6.84 2.75 1.31
C LEU A 90 8.17 2.18 0.81
N ILE A 91 9.31 2.75 1.22
CA ILE A 91 10.62 2.27 0.79
C ILE A 91 10.91 0.94 1.48
N ASP A 92 11.03 -0.11 0.68
CA ASP A 92 11.37 -1.45 1.13
C ASP A 92 12.89 -1.67 1.07
N PHE A 93 13.55 -1.42 2.22
CA PHE A 93 14.99 -1.59 2.39
C PHE A 93 15.46 -3.05 2.36
N THR A 94 14.56 -4.03 2.37
CA THR A 94 14.93 -5.45 2.26
C THR A 94 15.19 -5.86 0.81
N ARG A 95 14.76 -5.03 -0.16
CA ARG A 95 14.91 -5.31 -1.59
C ARG A 95 16.28 -4.86 -2.08
N ALA A 96 17.04 -5.83 -2.60
CA ALA A 96 18.33 -5.58 -3.23
C ALA A 96 18.22 -5.01 -4.66
N THR A 97 17.04 -5.04 -5.27
CA THR A 97 16.80 -4.60 -6.64
C THR A 97 15.64 -3.62 -6.74
N ALA A 98 15.76 -2.69 -7.67
CA ALA A 98 14.71 -1.72 -7.94
C ALA A 98 13.48 -2.37 -8.63
N PRO A 99 12.27 -1.83 -8.41
CA PRO A 99 11.97 -0.74 -7.50
C PRO A 99 12.04 -1.19 -6.03
N THR A 100 12.48 -0.30 -5.15
CA THR A 100 12.63 -0.47 -3.69
C THR A 100 11.30 -0.24 -2.97
N ILE A 101 10.26 -0.95 -3.43
CA ILE A 101 8.89 -0.93 -2.89
C ILE A 101 8.33 -2.35 -2.99
N ASN A 102 7.36 -2.70 -2.15
CA ASN A 102 6.74 -4.01 -2.19
C ASN A 102 5.92 -4.22 -3.48
N ILE A 103 6.55 -4.83 -4.49
CA ILE A 103 5.93 -5.07 -5.82
C ILE A 103 4.80 -6.10 -5.80
N THR A 104 4.63 -6.87 -4.73
CA THR A 104 3.49 -7.77 -4.60
C THR A 104 2.20 -6.96 -4.47
N TYR A 105 2.25 -5.87 -3.71
CA TYR A 105 1.09 -4.98 -3.49
C TYR A 105 1.07 -3.77 -4.40
N PHE A 106 2.23 -3.36 -4.91
CA PHE A 106 2.38 -2.28 -5.88
C PHE A 106 2.97 -2.79 -7.20
N PRO A 107 2.26 -3.68 -7.94
CA PRO A 107 2.82 -4.40 -9.09
C PRO A 107 3.20 -3.47 -10.26
N ASN A 108 2.56 -2.30 -10.34
CA ASN A 108 2.82 -1.31 -11.38
C ASN A 108 3.83 -0.25 -10.98
N ALA A 109 4.49 -0.36 -9.82
CA ALA A 109 5.43 0.66 -9.38
C ALA A 109 6.62 0.78 -10.33
N VAL A 110 6.74 1.93 -10.99
CA VAL A 110 7.92 2.24 -11.80
C VAL A 110 9.12 2.52 -10.90
N SER A 111 10.29 1.99 -11.28
CA SER A 111 11.59 2.36 -10.69
C SER A 111 11.94 3.81 -11.06
N SER A 112 11.43 4.75 -10.29
CA SER A 112 11.58 6.19 -10.51
C SER A 112 11.41 6.99 -9.21
N PRO A 113 11.70 8.30 -9.21
CA PRO A 113 11.30 9.20 -8.14
C PRO A 113 9.80 9.53 -8.17
N TYR A 114 9.23 9.70 -6.99
CA TYR A 114 7.81 10.01 -6.76
C TYR A 114 7.69 11.24 -5.88
N TRP A 115 6.82 12.17 -6.27
CA TRP A 115 6.63 13.41 -5.52
C TRP A 115 6.02 13.17 -4.14
N THR A 116 6.39 14.03 -3.20
CA THR A 116 5.72 14.19 -1.90
C THR A 116 5.15 15.61 -1.78
N SER A 117 4.18 15.85 -0.92
CA SER A 117 3.61 17.17 -0.63
C SER A 117 4.54 18.07 0.19
N THR A 118 5.68 17.56 0.65
CA THR A 118 6.58 18.32 1.53
C THR A 118 7.52 19.19 0.71
N SER A 119 7.39 20.52 0.83
CA SER A 119 8.35 21.47 0.24
C SER A 119 9.68 21.49 1.01
N LEU A 120 10.78 21.76 0.32
CA LEU A 120 12.08 21.88 0.97
C LEU A 120 12.16 23.21 1.74
N LYS A 121 12.42 23.17 3.04
CA LYS A 121 12.44 24.37 3.91
C LYS A 121 13.42 25.45 3.45
N THR A 122 14.57 25.06 2.90
CA THR A 122 15.63 25.97 2.46
C THR A 122 15.43 26.49 1.03
N SER A 123 14.43 26.00 0.29
CA SER A 123 14.18 26.41 -1.09
C SER A 123 12.72 26.20 -1.49
N ALA A 124 12.00 27.31 -1.70
CA ALA A 124 10.58 27.27 -2.09
C ALA A 124 10.33 26.65 -3.47
N VAL A 125 11.36 26.59 -4.33
CA VAL A 125 11.28 26.01 -5.68
C VAL A 125 11.50 24.49 -5.68
N ASN A 126 11.90 23.90 -4.55
CA ASN A 126 12.16 22.47 -4.43
C ASN A 126 11.12 21.77 -3.53
N ALA A 127 10.88 20.49 -3.78
CA ALA A 127 10.09 19.61 -2.94
C ALA A 127 10.78 18.26 -2.76
N TRP A 128 10.45 17.56 -1.68
CA TRP A 128 10.94 16.22 -1.41
C TRP A 128 10.27 15.19 -2.33
N ARG A 129 11.02 14.17 -2.70
CA ARG A 129 10.58 13.01 -3.48
C ARG A 129 11.15 11.73 -2.88
N ALA A 130 10.42 10.64 -2.98
CA ALA A 130 10.91 9.29 -2.67
C ALA A 130 11.42 8.64 -3.94
N ASN A 131 12.67 8.19 -3.94
CA ASN A 131 13.31 7.57 -5.09
C ASN A 131 13.30 6.05 -4.95
N PHE A 132 12.35 5.38 -5.61
CA PHE A 132 12.24 3.93 -5.57
C PHE A 132 13.30 3.22 -6.44
N THR A 133 14.10 3.93 -7.24
CA THR A 133 15.27 3.32 -7.89
C THR A 133 16.38 3.03 -6.90
N SER A 134 16.62 3.96 -5.96
CA SER A 134 17.75 3.89 -5.03
C SER A 134 17.37 3.72 -3.55
N GLY A 135 16.09 3.77 -3.22
CA GLY A 135 15.61 3.71 -1.83
C GLY A 135 16.00 4.94 -1.01
N THR A 136 15.96 6.13 -1.61
CA THR A 136 16.40 7.37 -0.96
C THR A 136 15.31 8.44 -0.94
N ILE A 137 15.46 9.41 -0.05
CA ILE A 137 14.64 10.62 0.02
C ILE A 137 15.51 11.83 -0.29
N ASP A 138 15.24 12.52 -1.38
CA ASP A 138 15.97 13.71 -1.83
C ASP A 138 15.00 14.82 -2.26
N ALA A 139 15.52 16.01 -2.54
CA ALA A 139 14.70 17.15 -2.95
C ALA A 139 15.10 17.63 -4.36
N PHE A 140 14.10 18.01 -5.14
CA PHE A 140 14.30 18.41 -6.54
C PHE A 140 13.34 19.54 -6.95
N GLY A 141 13.64 20.20 -8.08
CA GLY A 141 12.88 21.34 -8.57
C GLY A 141 11.44 20.99 -8.96
N LYS A 142 10.47 21.75 -8.44
CA LYS A 142 9.02 21.53 -8.59
C LYS A 142 8.51 21.52 -10.04
N THR A 143 9.28 22.05 -10.99
CA THR A 143 8.96 22.08 -12.42
C THR A 143 9.34 20.80 -13.16
N ASN A 144 10.06 19.88 -12.52
CA ASN A 144 10.39 18.57 -13.12
C ASN A 144 9.20 17.61 -13.02
N SER A 145 9.15 16.63 -13.92
CA SER A 145 8.12 15.60 -13.90
C SER A 145 8.61 14.34 -13.18
N PHE A 146 7.93 13.96 -12.10
CA PHE A 146 8.14 12.71 -11.36
C PHE A 146 6.80 12.02 -11.11
N TYR A 147 6.86 10.72 -10.79
CA TYR A 147 5.67 9.90 -10.61
C TYR A 147 4.89 10.29 -9.37
N VAL A 148 3.62 9.86 -9.31
CA VAL A 148 2.68 10.24 -8.27
C VAL A 148 1.91 9.02 -7.80
N ARG A 149 1.85 8.84 -6.48
CA ARG A 149 1.00 7.87 -5.81
C ARG A 149 0.28 8.57 -4.68
N CYS A 150 -1.03 8.63 -4.76
CA CYS A 150 -1.84 9.31 -3.76
C CYS A 150 -2.06 8.43 -2.52
N VAL A 151 -2.30 9.09 -1.40
CA VAL A 151 -2.58 8.48 -0.10
C VAL A 151 -3.82 9.12 0.53
N ARG A 152 -4.47 8.43 1.45
CA ARG A 152 -5.46 8.95 2.37
C ARG A 152 -5.27 8.37 3.77
#